data_AF-A0A918MGV6-F1
#
_entry.id   AF-A0A918MGV6-F1
#
_cell.length_a   1.000
_cell.length_b   1.000
_cell.length_c   1.000
_cell.angle_alpha   90.00
_cell.angle_beta   90.00
_cell.angle_gamma   90.00
#
_symmetry.space_group_name_H-M   'P 1'
#
loop_
_entity.id
_entity.type
_entity.pdbx_description
1 polymer ?
#
loop_
_entity_poly.entity_id
_entity_poly.type
_entity_poly.pdbx_seq_one_letter_code
_entity_poly.pdbx_strand_id
1 'polypeptide(L)'
;MSPPVDLYLAALPEDQRRALTALRATLADLLPDCTEVMSYAMPGFRQPGPRGRMVVGFAAFRHHLGLYPHSGTILPHLATETAGWKTSKSGILFTPATPLPRALLQRILSLRLQEIAAKGREQAPLRLSRCSNIPRGSGGVNPPA
;
A
#
# COMPACT_ATOMS: atom_id res chain seq x y z
N MET A 1 5.48 9.94 -25.87
CA MET A 1 6.02 8.84 -25.03
C MET A 1 4.87 8.26 -24.24
N SER A 2 4.50 7.00 -24.47
CA SER A 2 3.44 6.37 -23.70
C SER A 2 3.88 6.21 -22.24
N PRO A 3 3.03 6.52 -21.26
CA PRO A 3 3.26 6.25 -19.85
C PRO A 3 3.81 4.83 -19.63
N PRO A 4 4.77 4.62 -18.71
CA PRO A 4 5.31 3.29 -18.41
C PRO A 4 4.22 2.27 -18.05
N VAL A 5 3.13 2.73 -17.43
CA VAL A 5 1.95 1.90 -17.12
C VAL A 5 1.21 1.43 -18.37
N ASP A 6 1.12 2.25 -19.42
CA ASP A 6 0.46 1.87 -20.66
C ASP A 6 1.24 0.77 -21.38
N LEU A 7 2.59 0.86 -21.36
CA LEU A 7 3.46 -0.19 -21.89
C LEU A 7 3.32 -1.50 -21.10
N TYR A 8 3.22 -1.41 -19.77
CA TYR A 8 2.95 -2.56 -18.92
C TYR A 8 1.60 -3.23 -19.27
N LEU A 9 0.53 -2.44 -19.39
CA LEU A 9 -0.79 -2.95 -19.73
C LEU A 9 -0.83 -3.55 -21.15
N ALA A 10 -0.12 -2.94 -22.11
CA ALA A 10 -0.04 -3.43 -23.48
C ALA A 10 0.65 -4.80 -23.59
N ALA A 11 1.58 -5.11 -22.69
CA ALA A 11 2.28 -6.40 -22.64
C ALA A 11 1.45 -7.55 -22.04
N LEU A 12 0.28 -7.25 -21.46
CA LEU A 12 -0.57 -8.25 -20.81
C LEU A 12 -1.54 -8.94 -21.77
N PRO A 13 -1.94 -10.19 -21.45
CA PRO A 13 -3.04 -10.85 -22.14
C PRO A 13 -4.31 -10.00 -22.11
N GLU A 14 -5.15 -10.12 -23.15
CA GLU A 14 -6.28 -9.23 -23.35
C GLU A 14 -7.23 -9.14 -22.14
N ASP A 15 -7.57 -10.28 -21.53
CA ASP A 15 -8.46 -10.31 -20.36
C ASP A 15 -7.88 -9.57 -19.15
N GLN A 16 -6.58 -9.79 -18.89
CA GLN A 16 -5.87 -9.12 -17.80
C GLN A 16 -5.72 -7.63 -18.07
N ARG A 17 -5.41 -7.26 -19.32
CA ARG A 17 -5.33 -5.87 -19.77
C ARG A 17 -6.66 -5.16 -19.58
N ARG A 18 -7.77 -5.75 -20.02
CA ARG A 18 -9.12 -5.16 -19.85
C ARG A 18 -9.45 -4.96 -18.37
N ALA A 19 -9.24 -5.98 -17.54
CA ALA A 19 -9.51 -5.90 -16.10
C ALA A 19 -8.65 -4.85 -15.38
N LEU A 20 -7.33 -4.81 -15.65
CA LEU A 20 -6.45 -3.82 -15.03
C LEU A 20 -6.67 -2.41 -15.57
N THR A 21 -7.07 -2.26 -16.83
CA THR A 21 -7.43 -0.95 -17.39
C THR A 21 -8.69 -0.40 -16.70
N ALA A 22 -9.71 -1.23 -16.48
CA ALA A 22 -10.90 -0.85 -15.73
C ALA A 22 -10.58 -0.52 -14.26
N LEU A 23 -9.72 -1.31 -13.63
CA LEU A 23 -9.23 -1.04 -12.27
C LEU A 23 -8.49 0.30 -12.21
N ARG A 24 -7.56 0.56 -13.13
CA ARG A 24 -6.83 1.83 -13.21
C ARG A 24 -7.77 3.02 -13.34
N ALA A 25 -8.76 2.95 -14.23
CA ALA A 25 -9.74 4.02 -14.39
C ALA A 25 -10.52 4.27 -13.08
N THR A 26 -10.92 3.20 -12.40
CA THR A 26 -11.60 3.29 -11.10
C THR A 26 -10.70 3.90 -10.02
N LEU A 27 -9.42 3.52 -9.97
CA LEU A 27 -8.47 4.07 -9.01
C LEU A 27 -8.18 5.55 -9.28
N ALA A 28 -8.04 5.96 -10.55
CA ALA A 28 -7.83 7.35 -10.93
C ALA A 28 -9.02 8.24 -10.56
N ASP A 29 -10.25 7.74 -10.72
CA ASP A 29 -11.48 8.43 -10.32
C ASP A 29 -11.60 8.57 -8.79
N LEU A 30 -11.20 7.53 -8.04
CA LEU A 30 -11.23 7.55 -6.57
C LEU A 30 -10.06 8.32 -5.94
N LEU A 31 -8.96 8.52 -6.68
CA LEU A 31 -7.74 9.16 -6.22
C LEU A 31 -7.26 10.28 -7.17
N PRO A 32 -8.08 11.33 -7.42
CA PRO A 32 -7.70 12.40 -8.36
C PRO A 32 -6.45 13.17 -7.90
N ASP A 33 -6.20 13.20 -6.59
CA ASP A 33 -5.04 13.89 -6.02
C ASP A 33 -3.75 13.06 -6.10
N CYS A 34 -3.82 11.76 -6.41
CA CYS A 34 -2.65 10.89 -6.42
C CYS A 34 -1.95 10.84 -7.77
N THR A 35 -0.63 10.69 -7.74
CA THR A 35 0.19 10.52 -8.94
C THR A 35 0.33 9.04 -9.27
N GLU A 36 0.03 8.68 -10.52
CA GLU A 36 0.32 7.36 -11.05
C GLU A 36 1.83 7.17 -11.22
N VAL A 37 2.36 6.08 -10.66
CA VAL A 37 3.78 5.75 -10.67
C VAL A 37 3.99 4.29 -11.05
N MET A 38 5.14 4.00 -11.66
CA MET A 38 5.62 2.63 -11.83
C MET A 38 6.73 2.38 -10.82
N SER A 39 6.52 1.44 -9.90
CA SER A 39 7.48 1.12 -8.83
C SER A 39 7.62 -0.39 -8.72
N TYR A 40 8.86 -0.90 -8.64
CA TYR A 40 9.16 -2.34 -8.62
C TYR A 40 8.48 -3.13 -9.77
N ALA A 41 8.46 -2.54 -10.98
CA ALA A 41 7.77 -3.08 -12.16
C ALA A 41 6.26 -3.30 -11.98
N MET A 42 5.65 -2.61 -11.01
CA MET A 42 4.21 -2.64 -10.74
C MET A 42 3.63 -1.22 -10.86
N PRO A 43 2.54 -1.06 -11.63
CA PRO A 43 1.77 0.18 -11.60
C PRO A 43 1.14 0.44 -10.23
N GLY A 44 1.00 1.71 -9.86
CA GLY A 44 0.32 2.11 -8.63
C GLY A 44 0.10 3.60 -8.51
N PHE A 45 -0.55 3.99 -7.42
CA PHE A 45 -0.84 5.39 -7.08
C PHE A 45 -0.13 5.79 -5.79
N ARG A 46 0.61 6.89 -5.88
CA ARG A 46 1.34 7.50 -4.78
C ARG A 46 0.73 8.85 -4.44
N GLN A 47 0.73 9.22 -3.17
CA GLN A 47 0.39 10.60 -2.79
C GLN A 47 1.38 11.59 -3.41
N PRO A 48 0.92 12.79 -3.77
CA PRO A 48 1.78 13.83 -4.32
C PRO A 48 2.74 14.36 -3.24
N GLY A 49 3.88 14.91 -3.69
CA GLY A 49 4.86 15.57 -2.84
C GLY A 49 6.10 14.74 -2.46
N PRO A 50 7.13 15.39 -1.86
CA PRO A 50 8.45 14.79 -1.63
C PRO A 50 8.45 13.62 -0.62
N ARG A 51 7.47 13.59 0.29
CA ARG A 51 7.23 12.48 1.23
C ARG A 51 5.99 11.65 0.89
N GLY A 52 5.54 11.70 -0.37
CA GLY A 52 4.39 10.95 -0.83
C GLY A 52 4.54 9.47 -0.52
N ARG A 53 3.49 8.82 -0.02
CA ARG A 53 3.50 7.39 0.27
C ARG A 53 2.71 6.62 -0.77
N MET A 54 3.05 5.35 -0.97
CA MET A 54 2.26 4.46 -1.80
C MET A 54 0.90 4.21 -1.14
N VAL A 55 -0.14 4.60 -1.86
CA VAL A 55 -1.54 4.35 -1.47
C VAL A 55 -1.91 2.95 -1.90
N VAL A 56 -1.74 2.65 -3.19
CA VAL A 56 -2.13 1.36 -3.73
C VAL A 56 -1.24 0.99 -4.91
N GLY A 57 -0.89 -0.29 -5.02
CA GLY A 57 -0.24 -0.88 -6.19
C GLY A 57 -1.12 -2.00 -6.75
N PHE A 58 -0.98 -2.27 -8.04
CA PHE A 58 -1.61 -3.42 -8.68
C PHE A 58 -0.64 -4.11 -9.62
N ALA A 59 -0.79 -5.43 -9.76
CA ALA A 59 0.07 -6.23 -10.60
C ALA A 59 -0.72 -7.39 -11.23
N ALA A 60 -0.34 -7.76 -12.45
CA ALA A 60 -0.78 -8.95 -13.10
C ALA A 60 0.21 -10.11 -12.87
N PHE A 61 -0.34 -11.29 -12.56
CA PHE A 61 0.37 -12.55 -12.51
C PHE A 61 -0.20 -13.52 -13.56
N ARG A 62 0.47 -14.66 -13.76
CA ARG A 62 0.08 -15.66 -14.76
C ARG A 62 -1.39 -16.11 -14.66
N HIS A 63 -1.91 -16.27 -13.43
CA HIS A 63 -3.25 -16.83 -13.20
C HIS A 63 -4.20 -15.90 -12.44
N HIS A 64 -3.72 -14.76 -11.96
CA HIS A 64 -4.50 -13.86 -11.11
C HIS A 64 -3.96 -12.44 -11.18
N LEU A 65 -4.76 -11.50 -10.71
CA LEU A 65 -4.41 -10.10 -10.53
C LEU A 65 -4.29 -9.83 -9.03
N GLY A 66 -3.37 -8.96 -8.65
CA GLY A 66 -3.15 -8.56 -7.26
C GLY A 66 -3.36 -7.08 -7.08
N LEU A 67 -4.07 -6.70 -6.01
CA LEU A 67 -4.18 -5.34 -5.51
C LEU A 67 -3.53 -5.24 -4.13
N TYR A 68 -2.66 -4.25 -3.94
CA TYR A 68 -1.81 -4.10 -2.77
C TYR A 68 -1.99 -2.71 -2.16
N PRO A 69 -2.75 -2.55 -1.07
CA PRO A 69 -2.90 -1.27 -0.40
C PRO A 69 -1.68 -0.84 0.43
N HIS A 70 -0.51 -1.50 0.28
CA HIS A 70 0.73 -1.23 1.00
C HIS A 70 0.55 -1.06 2.52
N SER A 71 -0.41 -1.79 3.09
CA SER A 71 -0.76 -1.78 4.51
C SER A 71 -1.07 -3.18 4.98
N GLY A 72 -0.59 -3.52 6.17
CA GLY A 72 -0.85 -4.80 6.82
C GLY A 72 -2.12 -4.85 7.66
N THR A 73 -2.77 -3.71 7.91
CA THR A 73 -3.91 -3.59 8.83
C THR A 73 -5.25 -3.48 8.12
N ILE A 74 -5.28 -2.94 6.90
CA ILE A 74 -6.53 -2.64 6.19
C ILE A 74 -7.32 -3.90 5.83
N LEU A 75 -6.67 -4.90 5.22
CA LEU A 75 -7.36 -6.12 4.79
C LEU A 75 -7.93 -6.94 5.95
N PRO A 76 -7.23 -7.09 7.10
CA PRO A 76 -7.83 -7.67 8.30
C PRO A 76 -9.13 -6.99 8.76
N HIS A 77 -9.24 -5.66 8.65
CA HIS A 77 -10.48 -4.93 9.00
C HIS A 77 -11.63 -5.18 8.01
N LEU A 78 -11.32 -5.60 6.79
CA LEU A 78 -12.29 -5.85 5.72
C LEU A 78 -12.50 -7.35 5.47
N ALA A 79 -12.06 -8.22 6.39
CA ALA A 79 -12.10 -9.68 6.20
C ALA A 79 -13.49 -10.21 5.79
N THR A 80 -14.57 -9.62 6.33
CA THR A 80 -15.95 -9.96 5.97
C THR A 80 -16.30 -9.56 4.55
N GLU A 81 -15.90 -8.37 4.11
CA GLU A 81 -16.18 -7.84 2.76
C GLU A 81 -15.32 -8.56 1.71
N THR A 82 -14.12 -9.01 2.09
CA THR A 82 -13.18 -9.70 1.21
C THR A 82 -13.31 -11.23 1.23
N ALA A 83 -14.30 -11.80 1.94
CA ALA A 83 -14.44 -13.24 2.14
C ALA A 83 -14.55 -14.04 0.83
N GLY A 84 -15.02 -13.41 -0.26
CA GLY A 84 -15.11 -14.02 -1.59
C GLY A 84 -13.81 -14.07 -2.39
N TRP A 85 -12.72 -13.47 -1.88
CA TRP A 85 -11.43 -13.39 -2.59
C TRP A 85 -10.28 -13.91 -1.73
N LYS A 86 -9.19 -14.29 -2.40
CA LYS A 86 -7.99 -14.74 -1.71
C LYS A 86 -7.20 -13.53 -1.21
N THR A 87 -7.28 -13.24 0.08
CA THR A 87 -6.53 -12.15 0.72
C THR A 87 -5.29 -12.63 1.45
N SER A 88 -4.27 -11.77 1.47
CA SER A 88 -3.08 -11.84 2.30
C SER A 88 -3.06 -10.61 3.24
N LYS A 89 -2.10 -10.56 4.19
CA LYS A 89 -1.98 -9.41 5.10
C LYS A 89 -1.87 -8.07 4.37
N SER A 90 -1.24 -8.05 3.20
CA SER A 90 -0.88 -6.83 2.46
C SER A 90 -1.46 -6.72 1.04
N GLY A 91 -2.27 -7.69 0.60
CA GLY A 91 -2.83 -7.68 -0.75
C GLY A 91 -4.02 -8.62 -0.94
N ILE A 92 -4.84 -8.33 -1.93
CA ILE A 92 -6.00 -9.12 -2.33
C ILE A 92 -5.78 -9.64 -3.75
N LEU A 93 -6.01 -10.93 -3.96
CA LEU A 93 -5.91 -11.59 -5.25
C LEU A 93 -7.31 -11.78 -5.83
N PHE A 94 -7.47 -11.36 -7.08
CA PHE A 94 -8.71 -11.44 -7.83
C PHE A 94 -8.44 -11.91 -9.26
N THR A 95 -9.48 -12.16 -10.04
CA THR A 95 -9.33 -12.59 -11.44
C THR A 95 -10.11 -11.66 -12.37
N PRO A 96 -9.82 -11.63 -13.67
CA PRO A 96 -10.63 -10.88 -14.63
C PRO A 96 -12.12 -11.27 -14.62
N ALA A 97 -12.43 -12.54 -14.31
CA ALA A 97 -13.80 -13.04 -14.19
C ALA A 97 -14.50 -12.59 -12.90
N THR A 98 -13.73 -12.33 -11.84
CA THR A 98 -14.23 -11.89 -10.52
C THR A 98 -13.58 -10.57 -10.10
N PRO A 99 -13.88 -9.46 -10.79
CA PRO A 99 -13.28 -8.16 -10.49
C PRO A 99 -13.71 -7.67 -9.10
N LEU A 100 -12.88 -6.80 -8.51
CA LEU A 100 -13.20 -6.18 -7.24
C LEU A 100 -14.31 -5.12 -7.43
N PRO A 101 -15.39 -5.15 -6.63
CA PRO A 101 -16.44 -4.16 -6.74
C PRO A 101 -15.93 -2.77 -6.34
N ARG A 102 -16.41 -1.73 -7.03
CA ARG A 102 -16.02 -0.32 -6.77
C ARG A 102 -16.20 0.08 -5.30
N ALA A 103 -17.27 -0.40 -4.66
CA ALA A 103 -17.53 -0.13 -3.24
C ALA A 103 -16.40 -0.65 -2.33
N LEU A 104 -15.90 -1.86 -2.59
CA LEU A 104 -14.78 -2.45 -1.83
C LEU A 104 -13.49 -1.66 -2.07
N LEU A 105 -13.21 -1.29 -3.32
CA LEU A 105 -12.05 -0.45 -3.65
C LEU A 105 -12.09 0.89 -2.91
N GLN A 106 -13.24 1.56 -2.92
CA GLN A 106 -13.44 2.81 -2.20
C GLN A 106 -13.21 2.66 -0.70
N ARG A 107 -13.69 1.56 -0.10
CA ARG A 107 -13.50 1.27 1.32
C ARG A 107 -12.02 1.07 1.67
N ILE A 108 -11.31 0.25 0.88
CA ILE A 108 -9.86 -0.02 1.04
C ILE A 108 -9.07 1.29 0.95
N LEU A 109 -9.34 2.10 -0.07
CA LEU A 109 -8.63 3.36 -0.31
C LEU A 109 -8.91 4.39 0.79
N SER A 110 -10.16 4.51 1.23
CA SER A 110 -10.53 5.44 2.30
C SER A 110 -9.79 5.11 3.61
N LEU A 111 -9.76 3.83 4.00
CA LEU A 111 -9.00 3.38 5.17
C LEU A 111 -7.50 3.62 5.00
N ARG A 112 -6.96 3.42 3.79
CA ARG A 112 -5.54 3.65 3.51
C ARG A 112 -5.16 5.11 3.64
N LEU A 113 -5.96 6.01 3.07
CA LEU A 113 -5.72 7.44 3.16
C LEU A 113 -5.79 7.93 4.61
N GLN A 114 -6.76 7.43 5.40
CA GLN A 114 -6.86 7.71 6.83
C GLN A 114 -5.61 7.23 7.59
N GLU A 115 -5.15 6.00 7.31
CA GLU A 115 -3.95 5.44 7.94
C GLU A 115 -2.69 6.26 7.58
N ILE A 116 -2.55 6.67 6.32
CA ILE A 116 -1.42 7.51 5.89
C ILE A 116 -1.49 8.88 6.56
N ALA A 117 -2.67 9.50 6.64
CA ALA A 117 -2.86 10.79 7.30
C ALA A 117 -2.58 10.72 8.81
N ALA A 118 -2.91 9.61 9.48
CA ALA A 118 -2.57 9.37 10.88
C ALA A 118 -1.05 9.19 11.07
N LYS A 119 -0.41 8.32 10.27
CA LYS A 119 1.03 8.07 10.34
C LYS A 119 1.89 9.22 9.81
N GLY A 120 1.34 10.12 9.01
CA GLY A 120 1.99 11.36 8.58
C GLY A 120 2.13 12.36 9.74
N ARG A 121 1.18 12.34 10.69
CA ARG A 121 1.23 13.13 11.92
C ARG A 121 2.18 12.54 12.95
N GLU A 122 2.22 11.21 13.08
CA GLU A 122 3.12 10.52 14.02
C GLU A 122 4.61 10.52 13.60
N GLN A 123 4.90 10.67 12.31
CA GLN A 123 6.28 10.75 11.78
C GLN A 123 6.77 12.19 11.53
N ALA A 124 6.04 13.21 11.97
CA ALA A 124 6.66 14.51 12.16
C ALA A 124 7.78 14.30 13.20
N PRO A 125 9.03 14.75 12.95
CA PRO A 125 10.09 14.50 13.90
C PRO A 125 9.72 15.24 15.18
N LEU A 126 9.26 14.50 16.19
CA LEU A 126 9.56 14.86 17.55
C LEU A 126 11.08 14.90 17.58
N ARG A 127 11.62 16.13 17.49
CA ARG A 127 12.99 16.47 17.82
C ARG A 127 13.15 16.15 19.30
N LEU A 128 13.22 14.86 19.62
CA LEU A 128 13.53 14.39 20.95
C LEU A 128 15.03 14.61 21.11
N SER A 129 15.37 15.84 21.49
CA SER A 129 16.62 16.14 22.18
C SER A 129 16.69 15.18 23.38
N ARG A 130 17.34 14.02 23.20
CA ARG A 130 17.66 13.14 24.32
C ARG A 130 18.76 13.83 25.13
N CYS A 131 18.36 14.66 26.08
CA CYS A 131 19.04 14.71 27.36
C CYS A 131 18.94 13.30 27.96
N SER A 132 20.05 12.59 28.02
CA SER A 132 20.19 11.43 28.90
C SER A 132 21.58 11.47 29.50
N ASN A 133 21.66 12.31 30.53
CA ASN A 133 22.66 12.26 31.58
C ASN A 133 22.60 10.85 32.21
N ILE A 134 23.59 10.00 31.92
CA ILE A 134 23.77 8.74 32.64
C ILE A 134 24.77 9.03 33.76
N PRO A 135 24.36 9.10 35.05
CA PRO A 135 25.32 9.06 36.14
C PRO A 135 25.89 7.63 36.21
N ARG A 136 27.18 7.48 35.90
CA ARG A 136 27.93 6.26 36.25
C ARG A 136 28.09 6.23 37.77
N GLY A 137 27.14 5.61 38.44
CA GLY A 137 27.18 5.30 39.87
C GLY A 137 27.95 4.01 40.12
N SER A 138 28.98 4.13 40.93
CA SER A 138 29.87 3.09 41.45
C SER A 138 29.16 1.95 42.18
N GLY A 139 29.74 0.75 42.12
CA GLY A 139 29.37 -0.38 42.97
C GLY A 139 30.45 -1.46 42.94
N GLY A 140 31.42 -1.35 43.84
CA GLY A 140 32.36 -2.43 44.16
C GLY A 140 31.82 -3.33 45.27
N VAL A 141 32.39 -4.55 45.34
CA VAL A 141 32.65 -5.53 46.44
C VAL A 141 32.49 -6.97 45.87
N ASN A 142 33.56 -7.76 45.62
CA ASN A 142 34.36 -8.68 46.48
C ASN A 142 33.66 -10.05 46.80
N PRO A 143 34.37 -11.11 47.29
CA PRO A 143 35.40 -12.03 46.74
C PRO A 143 34.92 -13.52 46.95
N PRO A 144 35.70 -14.56 47.38
CA PRO A 144 37.08 -15.03 47.13
C PRO A 144 37.17 -16.52 46.62
N ALA A 145 38.34 -16.95 46.14
CA ALA A 145 39.00 -18.26 46.40
C ALA A 145 40.41 -18.28 45.78
#